data_AF-A0A1V9XGX9-F1
#
_entry.id   AF-A0A1V9XGX9-F1
#
_cell.length_a   1.000
_cell.length_b   1.000
_cell.length_c   1.000
_cell.angle_alpha   90.00
_cell.angle_beta   90.00
_cell.angle_gamma   90.00
#
_symmetry.space_group_name_H-M   'P 1'
#
loop_
_entity.id
_entity.type
_entity.pdbx_description
1 polymer ?
#
loop_
_entity_poly.entity_id
_entity_poly.type
_entity_poly.pdbx_seq_one_letter_code
_entity_poly.pdbx_strand_id
1 'polypeptide(L)'
;LALATDHILVKKQVVELLSAVCVYSHRGHHLAVDAFQYYKERCGLAFRFGPLVEEIRNTDVPEYQGSVLALINCVIVSCDNLLEKIRIRNELIALGLADVLKKISSSCDDHAVFVQIRAFEEERVADEDAAREQLGLILEMEPVELFASLLEKVSSTPHVACLALMLHHLNQLDPHHPET
;
A
#
# COMPACT_ATOMS: atom_id res chain seq x y z
N LEU A 1 -1.70 23.24 0.39
CA LEU A 1 -1.46 22.21 1.43
C LEU A 1 -0.18 22.61 2.15
N ALA A 2 -0.09 22.52 3.48
CA ALA A 2 1.10 22.96 4.21
C ALA A 2 2.38 22.16 3.87
N LEU A 3 2.25 21.02 3.20
CA LEU A 3 3.36 20.27 2.57
C LEU A 3 4.04 21.03 1.42
N ALA A 4 3.44 22.11 0.89
CA ALA A 4 4.00 22.92 -0.20
C ALA A 4 4.95 24.04 0.26
N THR A 5 5.24 24.14 1.56
CA THR A 5 6.25 25.07 2.10
C THR A 5 7.65 24.47 2.00
N ASP A 6 8.69 25.24 1.70
CA ASP A 6 10.06 24.72 1.67
C ASP A 6 10.65 24.47 3.08
N HIS A 7 9.92 24.86 4.13
CA HIS A 7 10.41 24.74 5.50
C HIS A 7 10.17 23.34 6.08
N ILE A 8 11.20 22.49 6.06
CA ILE A 8 11.16 21.08 6.51
C ILE A 8 10.55 20.92 7.90
N LEU A 9 10.86 21.79 8.86
CA LEU A 9 10.28 21.72 10.22
C LEU A 9 8.75 21.86 10.21
N VAL A 10 8.20 22.75 9.38
CA VAL A 10 6.75 22.96 9.28
C VAL A 10 6.10 21.75 8.62
N LYS A 11 6.71 21.23 7.55
CA LYS A 11 6.25 19.98 6.92
C LYS A 11 6.23 18.84 7.92
N LYS A 12 7.30 18.67 8.71
CA LYS A 12 7.41 17.64 9.73
C LYS A 12 6.27 17.73 10.76
N GLN A 13 6.03 18.91 11.32
CA GLN A 13 4.95 19.10 12.30
C GLN A 13 3.56 18.79 11.71
N VAL A 14 3.31 19.16 10.45
CA VAL A 14 2.06 18.85 9.76
C VAL A 14 1.90 17.34 9.56
N VAL A 15 2.96 16.66 9.16
CA VAL A 15 2.99 15.21 8.97
C VAL A 15 2.74 14.49 10.29
N GLU A 16 3.45 14.87 11.37
CA GLU A 16 3.27 14.28 12.71
C GLU A 16 1.85 14.50 13.25
N LEU A 17 1.28 15.69 13.05
CA LEU A 17 -0.11 15.97 13.43
C LEU A 17 -1.08 15.08 12.64
N LEU A 18 -0.87 14.93 11.33
CA LEU A 18 -1.75 14.11 10.49
C LEU A 18 -1.64 12.62 10.86
N SER A 19 -0.45 12.15 11.23
CA SER A 19 -0.24 10.80 11.78
C SER A 19 -1.06 10.59 13.06
N ALA A 20 -0.98 11.53 14.00
CA ALA A 20 -1.76 11.46 15.23
C ALA A 20 -3.27 11.48 14.97
N VAL A 21 -3.73 12.32 14.02
CA VAL A 21 -5.14 12.37 13.61
C VAL A 21 -5.61 11.03 13.03
N CYS A 22 -4.78 10.34 12.24
CA CYS A 22 -5.11 9.04 11.70
C CYS A 22 -5.24 7.97 12.79
N VAL A 23 -4.26 7.90 13.70
CA VAL A 23 -4.19 6.83 14.71
C VAL A 23 -5.25 6.98 15.81
N TYR A 24 -5.48 8.21 16.28
CA TYR A 24 -6.31 8.44 17.47
C TYR A 24 -7.77 8.78 17.16
N SER A 25 -8.15 8.93 15.88
CA SER A 25 -9.50 9.27 15.49
C SER A 25 -9.87 8.60 14.18
N HIS A 26 -10.79 7.64 14.25
CA HIS A 26 -11.36 7.00 13.07
C HIS A 26 -11.91 8.01 12.06
N ARG A 27 -12.74 8.95 12.51
CA ARG A 27 -13.21 10.07 11.69
C ARG A 27 -12.05 10.94 11.17
N GLY A 28 -11.00 11.10 11.97
CA GLY A 28 -9.80 11.85 11.61
C GLY A 28 -9.03 11.19 10.47
N HIS A 29 -8.84 9.88 10.53
CA HIS A 29 -8.27 9.07 9.45
C HIS A 29 -9.08 9.21 8.16
N HIS A 30 -10.40 9.01 8.20
CA HIS A 30 -11.27 9.19 7.04
C HIS A 30 -11.12 10.59 6.42
N LEU A 31 -11.14 11.64 7.25
CA LEU A 31 -10.93 13.02 6.79
C LEU A 31 -9.52 13.26 6.23
N ALA A 32 -8.49 12.60 6.76
CA ALA A 32 -7.13 12.70 6.25
C ALA A 32 -7.00 12.06 4.85
N VAL A 33 -7.58 10.87 4.67
CA VAL A 33 -7.63 10.18 3.38
C VAL A 33 -8.44 10.98 2.35
N ASP A 34 -9.58 11.54 2.75
CA ASP A 34 -10.39 12.44 1.93
C ASP A 34 -9.64 13.71 1.55
N ALA A 35 -8.82 14.27 2.45
CA ALA A 35 -8.01 15.44 2.16
C ALA A 35 -6.97 15.16 1.05
N PHE A 36 -6.36 13.98 1.01
CA PHE A 36 -5.49 13.57 -0.10
C PHE A 36 -6.27 13.45 -1.41
N GLN A 37 -7.47 12.88 -1.38
CA GLN A 37 -8.33 12.78 -2.56
C GLN A 37 -8.76 14.16 -3.08
N TYR A 38 -9.18 15.06 -2.18
CA TYR A 38 -9.52 16.43 -2.53
C TYR A 38 -8.31 17.18 -3.10
N TYR A 39 -7.12 16.98 -2.52
CA TYR A 39 -5.89 17.59 -3.04
C TYR A 39 -5.54 17.09 -4.44
N LYS A 40 -5.72 15.79 -4.71
CA LYS A 40 -5.57 15.21 -6.05
C LYS A 40 -6.44 15.95 -7.06
N GLU A 41 -7.74 16.05 -6.78
CA GLU A 41 -8.71 16.69 -7.68
C GLU A 41 -8.41 18.18 -7.87
N ARG A 42 -8.11 18.88 -6.78
CA ARG A 42 -7.86 20.33 -6.79
C ARG A 42 -6.60 20.71 -7.57
N CYS A 43 -5.60 19.84 -7.59
CA CYS A 43 -4.30 20.05 -8.22
C CYS A 43 -4.13 19.28 -9.54
N GLY A 44 -5.13 18.51 -9.98
CA GLY A 44 -5.08 17.73 -11.21
C GLY A 44 -4.03 16.60 -11.17
N LEU A 45 -3.78 16.01 -10.01
CA LEU A 45 -2.81 14.92 -9.86
C LEU A 45 -3.43 13.60 -10.35
N ALA A 46 -2.60 12.71 -10.90
CA ALA A 46 -3.05 11.37 -11.28
C ALA A 46 -3.44 10.52 -10.05
N PHE A 47 -2.70 10.68 -8.94
CA PHE A 47 -2.81 9.83 -7.75
C PHE A 47 -2.81 10.67 -6.47
N ARG A 48 -3.64 10.27 -5.48
CA ARG A 48 -3.83 11.05 -4.24
C ARG A 48 -2.66 10.95 -3.27
N PHE A 49 -1.97 9.82 -3.26
CA PHE A 49 -0.77 9.62 -2.43
C PHE A 49 0.54 9.92 -3.14
N GLY A 50 0.49 10.31 -4.43
CA GLY A 50 1.68 10.73 -5.18
C GLY A 50 2.55 11.76 -4.44
N PRO A 51 1.97 12.81 -3.83
CA PRO A 51 2.73 13.78 -3.04
C PRO A 51 3.49 13.17 -1.86
N LEU A 52 2.94 12.17 -1.17
CA LEU A 52 3.63 11.52 -0.04
C LEU A 52 4.84 10.73 -0.50
N VAL A 53 4.69 9.95 -1.57
CA VAL A 53 5.78 9.15 -2.14
C VAL A 53 6.88 10.05 -2.71
N GLU A 54 6.52 11.18 -3.29
CA GLU A 54 7.48 12.16 -3.79
C GLU A 54 8.21 12.90 -2.65
N GLU A 55 7.52 13.22 -1.55
CA GLU A 55 8.16 13.82 -0.37
C GLU A 55 9.23 12.90 0.21
N ILE A 56 8.91 11.63 0.50
CA ILE A 56 9.90 10.68 1.04
C ILE A 56 11.05 10.39 0.06
N ARG A 57 10.78 10.40 -1.24
CA ARG A 57 11.79 10.22 -2.29
C ARG A 57 12.83 11.35 -2.32
N ASN A 58 12.39 12.58 -2.10
CA ASN A 58 13.21 13.78 -2.31
C ASN A 58 13.84 14.36 -1.04
N THR A 59 13.40 13.94 0.14
CA THR A 59 14.04 14.38 1.39
C THR A 59 15.28 13.56 1.70
N ASP A 60 16.39 14.24 1.96
CA ASP A 60 17.63 13.65 2.50
C ASP A 60 17.76 13.86 4.03
N VAL A 61 16.72 14.40 4.69
CA VAL A 61 16.70 14.61 6.15
C VAL A 61 16.05 13.39 6.83
N PRO A 62 16.83 12.54 7.56
CA PRO A 62 16.31 11.28 8.11
C PRO A 62 15.14 11.45 9.05
N GLU A 63 15.15 12.47 9.92
CA GLU A 63 14.07 12.70 10.87
C GLU A 63 12.76 13.05 10.18
N TYR A 64 12.83 13.73 9.03
CA TYR A 64 11.65 14.04 8.23
C TYR A 64 11.22 12.84 7.38
N GLN A 65 12.16 12.08 6.79
CA GLN A 65 11.88 10.80 6.13
C GLN A 65 11.11 9.85 7.06
N GLY A 66 11.57 9.68 8.30
CA GLY A 66 10.91 8.86 9.32
C GLY A 66 9.52 9.37 9.66
N SER A 67 9.30 10.69 9.66
CA SER A 67 7.98 11.28 9.90
C SER A 67 7.02 10.99 8.74
N VAL A 68 7.46 11.15 7.48
CA VAL A 68 6.64 10.86 6.30
C VAL A 68 6.29 9.38 6.23
N LEU A 69 7.26 8.50 6.51
CA LEU A 69 7.01 7.06 6.55
C LEU A 69 6.07 6.67 7.69
N ALA A 70 6.19 7.32 8.87
CA ALA A 70 5.24 7.13 9.96
C ALA A 70 3.82 7.52 9.54
N LEU A 71 3.63 8.61 8.81
CA LEU A 71 2.32 9.00 8.28
C LEU A 71 1.78 7.95 7.31
N ILE A 72 2.61 7.44 6.39
CA ILE A 72 2.22 6.36 5.47
C ILE A 72 1.74 5.14 6.26
N ASN A 73 2.51 4.71 7.26
CA ASN A 73 2.14 3.60 8.14
C ASN A 73 0.82 3.87 8.89
N CYS A 74 0.64 5.08 9.42
CA CYS A 74 -0.58 5.49 10.11
C CYS A 74 -1.80 5.47 9.19
N VAL A 75 -1.67 5.93 7.94
CA VAL A 75 -2.75 5.90 6.95
C VAL A 75 -3.17 4.48 6.61
N ILE A 76 -2.23 3.53 6.53
CA ILE A 76 -2.52 2.12 6.23
C ILE A 76 -3.12 1.42 7.45
N VAL A 77 -2.43 1.45 8.60
CA VAL A 77 -2.82 0.64 9.78
C VAL A 77 -4.18 1.05 10.35
N SER A 78 -4.57 2.32 10.14
CA SER A 78 -5.83 2.88 10.67
C SER A 78 -7.05 2.59 9.79
N CYS A 79 -6.91 1.88 8.65
CA CYS A 79 -8.06 1.49 7.83
C CYS A 79 -8.95 0.44 8.53
N ASP A 80 -10.24 0.49 8.21
CA ASP A 80 -11.29 -0.28 8.89
C ASP A 80 -11.28 -1.77 8.62
N ASN A 81 -10.81 -2.16 7.45
CA ASN A 81 -10.85 -3.54 7.00
C ASN A 81 -9.60 -3.90 6.20
N LEU A 82 -9.29 -5.20 6.18
CA LEU A 82 -8.10 -5.75 5.55
C LEU A 82 -7.99 -5.41 4.06
N LEU A 83 -9.11 -5.46 3.32
CA LEU A 83 -9.10 -5.17 1.88
C LEU A 83 -8.74 -3.71 1.60
N GLU A 84 -9.20 -2.79 2.44
CA GLU A 84 -8.84 -1.37 2.34
C GLU A 84 -7.37 -1.12 2.69
N LYS A 85 -6.84 -1.77 3.74
CA LYS A 85 -5.40 -1.75 4.07
C LYS A 85 -4.55 -2.17 2.86
N ILE A 86 -4.87 -3.34 2.29
CA ILE A 86 -4.18 -3.90 1.12
C ILE A 86 -4.31 -2.95 -0.08
N ARG A 87 -5.49 -2.41 -0.35
CA ARG A 87 -5.72 -1.48 -1.46
C ARG A 87 -4.87 -0.22 -1.34
N ILE A 88 -4.84 0.43 -0.17
CA ILE A 88 -4.05 1.65 0.04
C ILE A 88 -2.55 1.33 -0.04
N ARG A 89 -2.10 0.22 0.55
CA ARG A 89 -0.70 -0.21 0.43
C ARG A 89 -0.30 -0.44 -1.02
N ASN A 90 -1.13 -1.13 -1.81
CA ASN A 90 -0.86 -1.39 -3.22
C ASN A 90 -0.87 -0.10 -4.05
N GLU A 91 -1.75 0.86 -3.73
CA GLU A 91 -1.74 2.19 -4.35
C GLU A 91 -0.40 2.91 -4.13
N LEU A 92 0.17 2.81 -2.92
CA LEU A 92 1.48 3.39 -2.60
C LEU A 92 2.64 2.64 -3.26
N ILE A 93 2.61 1.30 -3.28
CA ILE A 93 3.62 0.48 -3.95
C ILE A 93 3.64 0.78 -5.45
N ALA A 94 2.48 0.88 -6.10
CA ALA A 94 2.35 1.24 -7.52
C ALA A 94 2.89 2.65 -7.85
N LEU A 95 3.11 3.51 -6.85
CA LEU A 95 3.77 4.81 -6.99
C LEU A 95 5.31 4.73 -6.86
N GLY A 96 5.85 3.53 -6.66
CA GLY A 96 7.27 3.25 -6.47
C GLY A 96 7.73 3.34 -5.02
N LEU A 97 6.84 3.21 -4.03
CA LEU A 97 7.23 3.29 -2.61
C LEU A 97 8.25 2.19 -2.25
N ALA A 98 8.07 0.96 -2.74
CA ALA A 98 8.97 -0.16 -2.42
C ALA A 98 10.44 0.13 -2.80
N ASP A 99 10.67 0.68 -4.00
CA ASP A 99 12.00 1.08 -4.45
C ASP A 99 12.60 2.20 -3.59
N VAL A 100 11.76 3.17 -3.18
CA VAL A 100 12.18 4.26 -2.30
C VAL A 100 12.62 3.69 -0.93
N LEU A 101 11.84 2.79 -0.34
CA LEU A 101 12.19 2.17 0.95
C LEU A 101 13.48 1.33 0.86
N LYS A 102 13.67 0.61 -0.24
CA LYS A 102 14.91 -0.15 -0.50
C LYS A 102 16.12 0.78 -0.61
N LYS A 103 15.99 1.91 -1.33
CA LYS A 103 17.05 2.93 -1.44
C LYS A 103 17.37 3.51 -0.06
N ILE A 104 16.36 3.91 0.71
CA ILE A 104 16.55 4.48 2.06
C ILE A 104 17.25 3.48 2.97
N SER A 105 16.81 2.22 2.97
CA SER A 105 17.41 1.15 3.78
C SER A 105 18.90 0.91 3.48
N SER A 106 19.36 1.24 2.26
CA SER A 106 20.77 1.10 1.86
C SER A 106 21.64 2.35 2.11
N SER A 107 21.02 3.50 2.38
CA SER A 107 21.71 4.80 2.40
C SER A 107 21.51 5.63 3.67
N CYS A 108 20.53 5.28 4.52
CA CYS A 108 20.20 5.96 5.76
C CYS A 108 20.51 5.06 6.97
N ASP A 109 21.26 5.58 7.94
CA ASP A 109 21.62 4.86 9.18
C ASP A 109 20.74 5.22 10.39
N ASP A 110 19.63 5.96 10.19
CA ASP A 110 18.74 6.39 11.26
C ASP A 110 17.84 5.25 11.78
N HIS A 111 17.90 4.99 13.09
CA HIS A 111 17.16 3.91 13.73
C HIS A 111 15.64 4.08 13.63
N ALA A 112 15.12 5.32 13.76
CA ALA A 112 13.68 5.56 13.70
C ALA A 112 13.13 5.31 12.30
N VAL A 113 13.89 5.66 11.26
CA VAL A 113 13.56 5.31 9.87
C VAL A 113 13.49 3.79 9.68
N PHE A 114 14.50 3.05 10.15
CA PHE A 114 14.49 1.58 10.06
C PHE A 114 13.31 0.93 10.76
N VAL A 115 12.94 1.43 11.95
CA VAL A 115 11.75 0.94 12.67
C VAL A 115 10.49 1.12 11.82
N GLN A 116 10.34 2.25 11.15
CA GLN A 116 9.18 2.51 10.30
C GLN A 116 9.17 1.65 9.02
N ILE A 117 10.32 1.40 8.41
CA ILE A 117 10.44 0.49 7.24
C ILE A 117 10.08 -0.93 7.66
N ARG A 118 10.60 -1.40 8.80
CA ARG A 118 10.27 -2.72 9.32
C ARG A 118 8.79 -2.86 9.63
N ALA A 119 8.19 -1.87 10.29
CA ALA A 119 6.76 -1.87 10.57
C ALA A 119 5.91 -1.97 9.29
N PHE A 120 6.31 -1.27 8.23
CA PHE A 120 5.63 -1.35 6.93
C PHE A 120 5.67 -2.78 6.35
N GLU A 121 6.85 -3.41 6.34
CA GLU A 121 7.04 -4.77 5.79
C GLU A 121 6.40 -5.85 6.66
N GLU A 122 6.55 -5.77 7.99
CA GLU A 122 5.95 -6.72 8.94
C GLU A 122 4.41 -6.68 8.84
N GLU A 123 3.81 -5.49 8.76
CA GLU A 123 2.36 -5.34 8.59
C GLU A 123 1.90 -5.81 7.20
N ARG A 124 2.73 -5.65 6.15
CA ARG A 124 2.40 -6.20 4.82
C ARG A 124 2.30 -7.72 4.87
N VAL A 125 3.30 -8.39 5.46
CA VAL A 125 3.30 -9.86 5.59
C VAL A 125 2.11 -10.32 6.43
N ALA A 126 1.83 -9.64 7.55
CA ALA A 126 0.68 -9.96 8.39
C ALA A 126 -0.66 -9.82 7.65
N ASP A 127 -0.82 -8.74 6.86
CA ASP A 127 -2.03 -8.53 6.04
C ASP A 127 -2.17 -9.58 4.93
N GLU A 128 -1.06 -10.01 4.29
CA GLU A 128 -1.05 -11.08 3.28
C GLU A 128 -1.45 -12.43 3.88
N ASP A 129 -0.95 -12.75 5.08
CA ASP A 129 -1.29 -13.99 5.79
C ASP A 129 -2.77 -13.98 6.22
N ALA A 130 -3.25 -12.86 6.77
CA ALA A 130 -4.66 -12.70 7.12
C ALA A 130 -5.58 -12.81 5.89
N ALA A 131 -5.16 -12.30 4.73
CA ALA A 131 -5.93 -12.40 3.49
C ALA A 131 -5.99 -13.84 2.98
N ARG A 132 -4.89 -14.59 3.09
CA ARG A 132 -4.86 -16.03 2.79
C ARG A 132 -5.77 -16.83 3.71
N GLU A 133 -5.76 -16.53 5.01
CA GLU A 133 -6.65 -17.18 5.97
C GLU A 133 -8.13 -16.88 5.66
N GLN A 134 -8.49 -15.62 5.42
CA GLN A 134 -9.86 -15.26 5.01
C GLN A 134 -10.28 -15.96 3.72
N LEU A 135 -9.38 -16.04 2.74
CA LEU A 135 -9.64 -16.78 1.51
C LEU A 135 -9.82 -18.28 1.79
N GLY A 136 -9.01 -18.89 2.65
CA GLY A 136 -9.18 -20.28 3.08
C GLY A 136 -10.44 -20.56 3.88
N LEU A 137 -11.01 -19.57 4.58
CA LEU A 137 -12.32 -19.69 5.22
C LEU A 137 -13.48 -19.61 4.21
N ILE A 138 -13.32 -18.81 3.15
CA ILE A 138 -14.30 -18.69 2.06
C ILE A 138 -14.25 -19.91 1.14
N LEU A 139 -13.03 -20.35 0.82
CA LEU A 139 -12.76 -21.52 0.03
C LEU A 139 -12.81 -22.73 0.96
N GLU A 140 -13.94 -23.43 1.01
CA GLU A 140 -14.09 -24.70 1.75
C GLU A 140 -13.19 -25.84 1.19
N MET A 141 -12.23 -25.53 0.33
CA MET A 141 -11.40 -26.47 -0.42
C MET A 141 -10.06 -25.86 -0.81
N GLU A 142 -9.02 -26.70 -0.91
CA GLU A 142 -7.67 -26.28 -1.28
C GLU A 142 -7.64 -25.66 -2.69
N PRO A 143 -6.70 -24.75 -3.03
CA PRO A 143 -6.66 -24.10 -4.34
C PRO A 143 -6.64 -25.06 -5.53
N VAL A 144 -6.00 -26.22 -5.39
CA VAL A 144 -5.96 -27.27 -6.41
C VAL A 144 -7.35 -27.91 -6.60
N GLU A 145 -8.08 -28.14 -5.52
CA GLU A 145 -9.44 -28.69 -5.54
C GLU A 145 -10.43 -27.67 -6.09
N LEU A 146 -10.29 -26.40 -5.69
CA LEU A 146 -11.06 -25.28 -6.26
C LEU A 146 -10.85 -25.21 -7.77
N PHE A 147 -9.60 -25.26 -8.22
CA PHE A 147 -9.28 -25.19 -9.64
C PHE A 147 -9.86 -26.37 -10.40
N ALA A 148 -9.74 -27.59 -9.87
CA ALA A 148 -10.33 -28.79 -10.46
C ALA A 148 -11.86 -28.68 -10.56
N SER A 149 -12.54 -28.27 -9.49
CA SER A 149 -14.00 -28.07 -9.45
C SER A 149 -14.45 -26.98 -10.43
N LEU A 150 -13.71 -25.87 -10.49
CA LEU A 150 -14.00 -24.76 -11.42
C LEU A 150 -13.82 -25.23 -12.87
N LEU A 151 -12.72 -25.92 -13.18
CA LEU A 151 -12.44 -26.46 -14.50
C LEU A 151 -13.53 -27.44 -14.93
N GLU A 152 -13.93 -28.37 -14.07
CA GLU A 152 -15.03 -29.30 -14.35
C GLU A 152 -16.31 -28.55 -14.72
N LYS A 153 -16.71 -27.56 -13.89
CA LYS A 153 -17.91 -26.73 -14.12
C LYS A 153 -17.86 -25.95 -15.43
N VAL A 154 -16.72 -25.39 -15.80
CA VAL A 154 -16.62 -24.53 -16.99
C VAL A 154 -16.22 -25.27 -18.26
N SER A 155 -15.67 -26.48 -18.16
CA SER A 155 -15.06 -27.26 -19.25
C SER A 155 -15.94 -27.40 -20.50
N SER A 156 -17.26 -27.55 -20.29
CA SER A 156 -18.26 -27.73 -21.36
C SER A 156 -19.01 -26.44 -21.69
N THR A 157 -18.50 -25.29 -21.24
CA THR A 157 -19.12 -23.97 -21.44
C THR A 157 -18.15 -23.04 -22.17
N PRO A 158 -18.62 -21.98 -22.84
CA PRO A 158 -17.74 -20.99 -23.47
C PRO A 158 -16.80 -20.27 -22.48
N HIS A 159 -17.08 -20.31 -21.17
CA HIS A 159 -16.23 -19.71 -20.15
C HIS A 159 -14.87 -20.41 -19.99
N VAL A 160 -14.71 -21.66 -20.47
CA VAL A 160 -13.41 -22.35 -20.46
C VAL A 160 -12.35 -21.58 -21.25
N ALA A 161 -12.76 -20.89 -22.33
CA ALA A 161 -11.85 -20.05 -23.11
C ALA A 161 -11.38 -18.83 -22.30
N CYS A 162 -12.28 -18.21 -21.53
CA CYS A 162 -11.93 -17.10 -20.63
C CYS A 162 -10.98 -17.57 -19.52
N LEU A 163 -11.25 -18.71 -18.91
CA LEU A 163 -10.37 -19.31 -17.91
C LEU A 163 -8.98 -19.61 -18.50
N ALA A 164 -8.92 -20.22 -19.69
CA ALA A 164 -7.66 -20.51 -20.37
C ALA A 164 -6.85 -19.24 -20.68
N LEU A 165 -7.51 -18.16 -21.12
CA LEU A 165 -6.86 -16.86 -21.33
C LEU A 165 -6.32 -16.27 -20.04
N MET A 166 -7.08 -16.32 -18.94
CA MET A 166 -6.60 -15.86 -17.63
C MET A 166 -5.37 -16.64 -17.17
N LEU A 167 -5.42 -17.97 -17.24
CA LEU A 167 -4.29 -18.83 -16.88
C LEU A 167 -3.07 -18.58 -17.77
N HIS A 168 -3.28 -18.35 -19.06
CA HIS A 168 -2.21 -18.02 -19.99
C HIS A 168 -1.51 -16.73 -19.62
N HIS A 169 -2.26 -15.66 -19.30
CA HIS A 169 -1.68 -14.39 -18.85
C HIS A 169 -0.96 -14.55 -17.51
N LEU A 170 -1.55 -15.26 -16.54
CA LEU A 170 -0.92 -15.52 -15.25
C LEU A 170 0.41 -16.29 -15.41
N ASN A 171 0.48 -17.23 -16.35
CA ASN A 171 1.69 -18.00 -16.64
C ASN A 171 2.80 -17.18 -17.35
N GLN A 172 2.49 -15.98 -17.85
CA GLN A 172 3.47 -15.08 -18.43
C GLN A 172 4.08 -14.12 -17.41
N LEU A 173 3.54 -14.05 -16.18
CA LEU A 173 4.09 -13.21 -15.13
C LEU A 173 5.48 -13.72 -14.73
N ASP A 174 6.47 -12.82 -14.70
CA ASP A 174 7.82 -13.15 -14.24
C ASP A 174 7.77 -13.43 -12.73
N PRO A 175 8.11 -14.64 -12.25
CA PRO A 175 8.15 -14.94 -10.83
C PRO A 175 9.14 -14.07 -10.04
N HIS A 176 10.02 -13.34 -10.73
CA HIS A 176 11.00 -12.42 -10.12
C HIS A 176 10.66 -10.92 -10.26
N HIS A 177 9.58 -10.55 -10.99
CA HIS A 177 9.11 -9.16 -11.13
C HIS A 177 7.57 -9.10 -11.12
N PRO A 178 6.93 -9.01 -9.94
CA PRO A 178 5.46 -9.02 -9.81
C PRO A 178 4.75 -7.73 -10.27
N GLU A 179 5.42 -6.83 -10.99
CA GLU A 179 4.92 -5.48 -11.33
C GLU A 179 4.61 -5.26 -12.82
N THR A 180 4.47 -6.32 -13.64
CA THR A 180 3.80 -6.22 -14.96
C THR A 180 2.41 -6.81 -14.92
#